data_AF-A0A957JW28-F1
#
_entry.id   AF-A0A957JW28-F1
#
_cell.length_a   1.000
_cell.length_b   1.000
_cell.length_c   1.000
_cell.angle_alpha   90.00
_cell.angle_beta   90.00
_cell.angle_gamma   90.00
#
_symmetry.space_group_name_H-M   'P 1'
#
loop_
_entity.id
_entity.type
_entity.pdbx_description
1 polymer ?
#
loop_
_entity_poly.entity_id
_entity_poly.type
_entity_poly.pdbx_seq_one_letter_code
_entity_poly.pdbx_strand_id
1 'polypeptide(L)'
;MTISLSYTDHALLRMQQRNISLSDVEFVVVAGQRIWCAGAVHCFLGRRQLSRTTQPKAGGRRLEGITVLLDSHDQCSVITVYRNRDGLRSIRRKAKFNRKLTAPQN
;
A
#
# COMPACT_ATOMS: atom_id res chain seq x y z
N MET A 1 11.00 -1.73 13.96
CA MET A 1 10.59 -0.33 13.80
C MET A 1 9.09 -0.29 14.01
N THR A 2 8.64 0.33 15.09
CA THR A 2 7.23 0.46 15.41
C THR A 2 6.78 1.82 14.89
N ILE A 3 5.80 1.84 13.99
CA ILE A 3 5.19 3.07 13.48
C ILE A 3 3.78 3.19 14.04
N SER A 4 3.36 4.39 14.43
CA SER A 4 1.99 4.62 14.90
C SER A 4 1.08 4.82 13.70
N LEU A 5 0.17 3.87 13.45
CA LEU A 5 -0.83 3.93 12.39
C LEU A 5 -2.23 3.95 13.02
N SER A 6 -3.10 4.83 12.51
CA SER A 6 -4.52 4.82 12.81
C SER A 6 -5.26 3.99 11.75
N TYR A 7 -6.31 3.29 12.14
CA TYR A 7 -7.06 2.40 11.24
C TYR A 7 -8.51 2.81 11.21
N THR A 8 -9.03 3.03 10.01
CA THR A 8 -10.47 3.16 9.80
C THR A 8 -11.16 1.80 10.00
N ASP A 9 -12.44 1.80 10.38
CA ASP A 9 -13.24 0.56 10.50
C ASP A 9 -13.23 -0.23 9.19
N HIS A 10 -13.26 0.48 8.06
CA HIS A 10 -13.17 -0.13 6.75
C HIS A 10 -11.84 -0.87 6.54
N ALA A 11 -10.71 -0.28 6.96
CA ALA A 11 -9.42 -0.94 6.90
C ALA A 11 -9.37 -2.20 7.77
N LEU A 12 -9.85 -2.12 9.02
CA LEU A 12 -9.89 -3.26 9.94
C LEU A 12 -10.72 -4.43 9.37
N LEU A 13 -11.90 -4.14 8.81
CA LEU A 13 -12.75 -5.13 8.15
C LEU A 13 -12.02 -5.80 6.97
N ARG A 14 -11.34 -5.03 6.12
CA ARG A 14 -10.59 -5.58 4.98
C ARG A 14 -9.40 -6.42 5.41
N MET A 15 -8.71 -6.01 6.47
CA MET A 15 -7.61 -6.75 7.05
C MET A 15 -8.08 -8.14 7.53
N GLN A 16 -9.18 -8.18 8.28
CA GLN A 16 -9.77 -9.43 8.75
C GLN A 16 -10.19 -10.34 7.57
N GLN A 17 -10.90 -9.80 6.59
CA GLN A 17 -11.37 -10.56 5.41
C GLN A 17 -10.23 -11.12 4.55
N ARG A 18 -9.04 -10.51 4.58
CA ARG A 18 -7.90 -10.87 3.73
C ARG A 18 -6.76 -11.56 4.49
N ASN A 19 -6.96 -11.82 5.78
CA ASN A 19 -5.94 -12.36 6.69
C ASN A 19 -4.64 -11.54 6.59
N ILE A 20 -4.76 -10.24 6.87
CA ILE A 20 -3.64 -9.29 6.93
C ILE A 20 -3.55 -8.78 8.36
N SER A 21 -2.38 -8.95 8.98
CA SER A 21 -2.15 -8.50 10.37
C SER A 21 -1.71 -7.03 10.42
N LEU A 22 -1.75 -6.42 11.60
CA LEU A 22 -1.17 -5.10 11.84
C LEU A 22 0.32 -5.07 11.45
N SER A 23 1.07 -6.11 11.83
CA SER A 23 2.50 -6.23 11.49
C SER A 23 2.73 -6.34 9.98
N ASP A 24 1.83 -6.97 9.22
CA ASP A 24 1.91 -6.99 7.76
C ASP A 24 1.75 -5.57 7.19
N VAL A 25 0.81 -4.78 7.72
CA VAL A 25 0.58 -3.38 7.32
C VAL A 25 1.79 -2.52 7.63
N GLU A 26 2.29 -2.57 8.86
CA GLU A 26 3.47 -1.83 9.30
C GLU A 26 4.68 -2.13 8.40
N PHE A 27 4.91 -3.41 8.12
CA PHE A 27 5.99 -3.83 7.23
C PHE A 27 5.84 -3.27 5.81
N VAL A 28 4.62 -3.30 5.25
CA VAL A 28 4.34 -2.74 3.92
C VAL A 28 4.53 -1.23 3.89
N VAL A 29 4.16 -0.51 4.95
CA VAL A 29 4.37 0.95 5.03
C VAL A 29 5.85 1.33 5.13
N VAL A 30 6.66 0.51 5.81
CA VAL A 30 8.10 0.76 5.95
C VAL A 30 8.88 0.33 4.71
N ALA A 31 8.66 -0.88 4.21
CA ALA A 31 9.47 -1.49 3.14
C ALA A 31 8.84 -1.38 1.74
N GLY A 32 7.57 -1.00 1.65
CA GLY A 32 6.85 -0.90 0.38
C GLY A 32 7.22 0.34 -0.43
N GLN A 33 6.92 0.29 -1.72
CA GLN A 33 7.05 1.43 -2.61
C GLN A 33 5.85 2.36 -2.44
N ARG A 34 6.10 3.63 -2.08
CA ARG A 34 5.08 4.68 -2.00
C ARG A 34 4.75 5.21 -3.40
N ILE A 35 3.46 5.38 -3.71
CA ILE A 35 2.96 5.93 -4.96
C ILE A 35 1.82 6.90 -4.66
N TRP A 36 2.03 8.18 -4.96
CA TRP A 36 1.02 9.22 -4.82
C TRP A 36 0.03 9.14 -6.00
N CYS A 37 -1.25 8.92 -5.70
CA CYS A 37 -2.27 8.76 -6.73
C CYS A 37 -3.67 9.04 -6.18
N ALA A 38 -4.49 9.76 -6.95
CA ALA A 38 -5.91 9.97 -6.66
C ALA A 38 -6.20 10.49 -5.23
N GLY A 39 -5.36 11.42 -4.74
CA GLY A 39 -5.52 12.00 -3.41
C GLY A 39 -5.16 11.05 -2.26
N ALA A 40 -4.39 9.99 -2.50
CA ALA A 40 -3.95 9.06 -1.47
C ALA A 40 -2.50 8.60 -1.71
N VAL A 41 -1.89 8.04 -0.65
CA VAL A 41 -0.59 7.37 -0.74
C VAL A 41 -0.78 5.87 -0.78
N HIS A 42 -0.42 5.27 -1.91
CA HIS A 42 -0.43 3.82 -2.08
C HIS A 42 0.94 3.26 -1.72
N CYS A 43 1.04 2.53 -0.62
CA CYS A 43 2.21 1.74 -0.25
C CYS A 43 2.05 0.33 -0.81
N PHE A 44 2.80 -0.01 -1.86
CA PHE A 44 2.73 -1.32 -2.53
C PHE A 44 3.98 -2.15 -2.25
N LEU A 45 3.79 -3.37 -1.76
CA LEU A 45 4.87 -4.33 -1.54
C LEU A 45 4.88 -5.40 -2.62
N GLY A 46 5.81 -5.26 -3.57
CA GLY A 46 6.02 -6.24 -4.65
C GLY A 46 7.17 -7.20 -4.39
N ARG A 47 7.28 -8.23 -5.23
CA ARG A 47 8.34 -9.26 -5.17
C ARG A 47 9.76 -8.68 -5.11
N ARG A 48 10.02 -7.59 -5.84
CA ARG A 48 11.33 -6.92 -5.87
C ARG A 48 11.71 -6.27 -4.54
N GLN A 49 10.73 -5.77 -3.79
CA GLN A 49 11.00 -5.18 -2.47
C GLN A 49 11.26 -6.28 -1.46
N LEU A 50 10.46 -7.35 -1.49
CA LEU A 50 10.65 -8.54 -0.65
C LEU A 50 12.03 -9.19 -0.85
N SER A 51 12.54 -9.26 -2.09
CA SER A 51 13.88 -9.80 -2.36
C SER A 51 15.02 -8.95 -1.81
N ARG A 52 14.75 -7.68 -1.48
CA ARG A 52 15.74 -6.76 -0.89
C ARG A 52 15.70 -6.78 0.64
N THR A 53 14.71 -7.43 1.23
CA THR A 53 14.56 -7.54 2.68
C THR A 53 14.97 -8.93 3.15
N THR A 54 15.52 -9.03 4.37
CA THR A 54 16.00 -10.28 4.98
C THR A 54 14.87 -11.26 5.39
N GLN A 55 13.68 -11.12 4.84
CA GLN A 55 12.50 -11.83 5.31
C GLN A 55 12.47 -13.27 4.76
N PRO A 56 12.10 -14.28 5.58
CA PRO A 56 12.07 -15.67 5.15
C PRO A 56 11.19 -15.87 3.89
N LYS A 57 11.68 -16.69 2.94
CA LYS A 57 10.99 -16.97 1.66
C LYS A 57 9.53 -17.40 1.82
N ALA A 58 9.19 -18.06 2.94
CA ALA A 58 7.82 -18.50 3.24
C ALA A 58 6.88 -17.34 3.63
N GLY A 59 7.36 -16.37 4.41
CA GLY A 59 6.57 -15.19 4.82
C GLY A 59 6.39 -14.18 3.69
N GLY A 60 7.39 -14.04 2.82
CA GLY A 60 7.37 -13.09 1.70
C GLY A 60 6.20 -13.31 0.74
N ARG A 61 5.78 -14.57 0.50
CA ARG A 61 4.69 -14.88 -0.45
C ARG A 61 3.31 -14.39 0.03
N ARG A 62 3.11 -14.25 1.35
CA ARG A 62 1.89 -13.67 1.96
C ARG A 62 1.88 -12.15 1.85
N LEU A 63 3.05 -11.54 1.94
CA LEU A 63 3.25 -10.09 1.89
C LEU A 63 3.26 -9.54 0.46
N GLU A 64 3.59 -10.38 -0.51
CA GLU A 64 3.61 -10.01 -1.92
C GLU A 64 2.23 -9.56 -2.44
N GLY A 65 2.21 -8.35 -3.01
CA GLY A 65 1.04 -7.73 -3.59
C GLY A 65 0.15 -7.03 -2.57
N ILE A 66 0.53 -6.93 -1.29
CA ILE A 66 -0.22 -6.10 -0.35
C ILE A 66 -0.04 -4.62 -0.73
N THR A 67 -1.18 -3.93 -0.77
CA THR A 67 -1.26 -2.49 -0.93
C THR A 67 -1.97 -1.89 0.27
N VAL A 68 -1.34 -0.92 0.90
CA VAL A 68 -1.92 -0.09 1.96
C VAL A 68 -2.21 1.29 1.36
N LEU A 69 -3.44 1.75 1.51
CA LEU A 69 -3.82 3.13 1.23
C LEU A 69 -3.74 3.93 2.52
N LEU A 70 -2.89 4.95 2.48
CA LEU A 70 -2.79 5.95 3.52
C LEU A 70 -3.43 7.25 3.04
N ASP A 71 -3.97 8.00 3.98
CA ASP A 71 -4.38 9.38 3.75
C ASP A 71 -3.19 10.23 3.29
N SER A 72 -3.42 11.13 2.34
CA SER A 72 -2.36 11.96 1.77
C SER A 72 -1.90 13.11 2.68
N HIS A 73 -2.75 13.53 3.62
CA HIS A 73 -2.45 14.64 4.52
C HIS A 73 -1.54 14.20 5.67
N ASP A 74 -1.89 13.10 6.34
CA ASP A 74 -1.15 12.63 7.52
C ASP A 74 -0.18 11.47 7.25
N GLN A 75 -0.36 10.72 6.15
CA GLN A 75 0.41 9.52 5.80
C GLN A 75 0.48 8.44 6.90
N CYS A 76 -0.43 8.49 7.87
CA CYS A 76 -0.49 7.59 9.02
C CYS A 76 -1.87 6.94 9.17
N SER A 77 -2.92 7.54 8.59
CA SER A 77 -4.29 7.00 8.60
C SER A 77 -4.49 5.97 7.49
N VAL A 78 -4.71 4.71 7.89
CA VAL A 78 -4.99 3.60 6.99
C VAL A 78 -6.46 3.62 6.58
N ILE A 79 -6.71 4.02 5.33
CA ILE A 79 -8.04 4.07 4.71
C ILE A 79 -8.47 2.67 4.25
N THR A 80 -7.54 1.91 3.69
CA THR A 80 -7.83 0.61 3.09
C THR A 80 -6.59 -0.25 2.97
N VAL A 81 -6.79 -1.56 3.07
CA VAL A 81 -5.76 -2.55 2.78
C VAL A 81 -6.32 -3.60 1.83
N TYR A 82 -5.55 -3.99 0.82
CA TYR A 82 -5.92 -5.10 -0.05
C TYR A 82 -4.69 -5.84 -0.58
N ARG A 83 -4.89 -7.08 -1.01
CA ARG A 83 -3.87 -7.86 -1.71
C ARG A 83 -4.22 -7.95 -3.20
N ASN A 84 -3.32 -7.49 -4.05
CA ASN A 84 -3.36 -7.65 -5.50
C ASN A 84 -1.93 -7.72 -6.05
N ARG A 85 -1.54 -8.89 -6.55
CA ARG A 85 -0.19 -9.11 -7.12
C ARG A 85 0.08 -8.26 -8.36
N ASP A 86 -0.96 -7.92 -9.11
CA ASP A 86 -0.92 -7.01 -10.25
C ASP A 86 -1.27 -5.56 -9.89
N GLY A 87 -1.38 -5.24 -8.59
CA GLY A 87 -1.86 -3.96 -8.08
C GLY A 87 -1.08 -2.77 -8.62
N LEU A 88 0.23 -2.92 -8.81
CA LEU A 88 1.11 -1.86 -9.34
C LEU A 88 0.70 -1.40 -10.76
N ARG A 89 0.18 -2.30 -11.62
CA ARG A 89 -0.33 -1.92 -12.95
C ARG A 89 -1.56 -1.03 -12.82
N SER A 90 -2.48 -1.38 -11.93
CA SER A 90 -3.70 -0.62 -11.66
C SER A 90 -3.40 0.73 -11.02
N ILE A 91 -2.49 0.77 -10.04
CA ILE A 91 -2.06 2.02 -9.38
C ILE A 91 -1.40 2.97 -10.39
N ARG A 92 -0.48 2.46 -11.23
CA ARG A 92 0.17 3.27 -12.27
C ARG A 92 -0.81 3.81 -13.31
N ARG A 93 -1.82 3.02 -13.69
CA ARG A 93 -2.87 3.49 -14.61
C ARG A 93 -3.65 4.66 -14.01
N LYS A 94 -4.04 4.56 -12.73
CA LYS A 94 -4.72 5.64 -12.01
C LYS A 94 -3.82 6.87 -11.85
N ALA A 95 -2.55 6.70 -11.53
CA ALA A 95 -1.59 7.79 -11.40
C ALA A 95 -1.40 8.55 -12.73
N LYS A 96 -1.33 7.81 -13.85
CA LYS A 96 -1.25 8.40 -15.20
C LYS A 96 -2.49 9.22 -15.54
N PHE A 97 -3.67 8.78 -15.13
CA PHE A 97 -4.91 9.52 -15.35
C PHE A 97 -4.93 10.81 -14.51
N ASN A 98 -4.54 10.74 -13.23
CA ASN A 98 -4.51 11.90 -12.35
C ASN A 98 -3.53 12.98 -12.86
N ARG A 99 -2.38 12.58 -13.40
CA ARG A 99 -1.41 13.51 -14.01
C ARG A 99 -1.97 14.28 -15.21
N LYS A 100 -2.95 13.72 -15.93
CA LYS A 100 -3.60 14.42 -17.04
C LYS A 100 -4.62 15.46 -16.59
N LEU A 101 -5.19 15.31 -15.39
CA LEU A 101 -6.16 16.25 -14.83
C LEU A 101 -5.48 17.45 -14.13
N THR A 102 -4.24 17.29 -13.68
CA THR A 102 -3.45 18.36 -13.05
C THR A 102 -2.44 19.02 -13.99
N ALA A 103 -2.41 18.67 -15.29
CA ALA A 103 -1.66 19.44 -16.27
C ALA A 103 -2.40 20.78 -16.50
N PRO A 104 -1.73 21.94 -16.35
CA PRO A 104 -2.36 23.21 -16.74
C PRO A 104 -2.74 23.10 -18.22
N GLN A 105 -4.01 23.33 -18.52
CA GLN A 105 -4.44 23.57 -19.89
C GLN A 105 -3.88 24.93 -20.26
N ASN A 106 -2.89 24.95 -21.16
CA ASN A 106 -2.46 26.16 -21.85
C ASN A 106 -3.61 26.74 -22.68
#